data_AF-A0A848Z2S3-F1
#
_entry.id   AF-A0A848Z2S3-F1
#
_cell.length_a   1.000
_cell.length_b   1.000
_cell.length_c   1.000
_cell.angle_alpha   90.00
_cell.angle_beta   90.00
_cell.angle_gamma   90.00
#
_symmetry.space_group_name_H-M   'P 1'
#
loop_
_entity.id
_entity.type
_entity.pdbx_description
1 polymer ?
#
loop_
_entity_poly.entity_id
_entity_poly.type
_entity_poly.pdbx_seq_one_letter_code
_entity_poly.pdbx_strand_id
1 'polypeptide(L)'
;MNLRLLDNTERHLVNIDSQIRALEERRHILEGDLAQVTPWRPMVSSSGETVLDPVALLRSKRSEFIAMSARYTAVHPDVVRLRREIAALEAAAASAETESGLGGVGLGLDADNPAYVTLRARLAAVDGELSSLDEYREHLVARLADYERRIIEGPSVERDYLALTREYEAATRRYREISDTRSDARVRLNLEAGHAEHFSMIDPPLVPEEPIRPNRSLIAMLGLMFSLAGGLGAAVTVEALSKRAETPEGEETEEAEQTIAELRREIAVLKGDAQPLRRPAGAKSRQRGQRA
;
A
#
# COMPACT_ATOMS: atom_id res chain seq x y z
N MET A 1 8.29 8.32 -6.47
CA MET A 1 8.25 9.19 -5.28
C MET A 1 8.46 10.66 -5.65
N ASN A 2 9.54 11.00 -6.37
CA ASN A 2 9.89 12.39 -6.71
C ASN A 2 8.77 13.18 -7.42
N LEU A 3 8.03 12.57 -8.34
CA LEU A 3 6.90 13.24 -9.03
C LEU A 3 5.80 13.75 -8.08
N ARG A 4 5.49 13.01 -7.01
CA ARG A 4 4.49 13.45 -6.01
C ARG A 4 5.02 14.59 -5.15
N LEU A 5 6.32 14.59 -4.87
CA LEU A 5 6.98 15.68 -4.12
C LEU A 5 7.04 16.96 -4.94
N LEU A 6 7.30 16.84 -6.25
CA LEU A 6 7.26 17.94 -7.20
C LEU A 6 5.86 18.57 -7.24
N ASP A 7 4.82 17.78 -7.51
CA ASP A 7 3.42 18.25 -7.58
C ASP A 7 2.96 18.89 -6.26
N ASN A 8 3.34 18.32 -5.10
CA ASN A 8 3.02 18.95 -3.83
C ASN A 8 3.75 20.30 -3.66
N THR A 9 5.02 20.37 -4.05
CA THR A 9 5.83 21.60 -3.96
C THR A 9 5.29 22.68 -4.89
N GLU A 10 4.86 22.33 -6.11
CA GLU A 10 4.18 23.24 -7.04
C GLU A 10 2.90 23.82 -6.44
N ARG A 11 2.05 22.97 -5.85
CA ARG A 11 0.82 23.42 -5.20
C ARG A 11 1.10 24.34 -4.01
N HIS A 12 2.13 24.03 -3.22
CA HIS A 12 2.58 24.92 -2.15
C HIS A 12 3.09 26.25 -2.68
N LEU A 13 3.87 26.26 -3.76
CA LEU A 13 4.37 27.48 -4.39
C LEU A 13 3.23 28.38 -4.88
N VAL A 14 2.25 27.81 -5.59
CA VAL A 14 1.06 28.54 -6.05
C VAL A 14 0.27 29.14 -4.89
N ASN A 15 0.16 28.41 -3.78
CA ASN A 15 -0.51 28.90 -2.58
C ASN A 15 0.26 30.09 -1.98
N ILE A 16 1.58 29.99 -1.82
CA ILE A 16 2.42 31.09 -1.30
C ILE A 16 2.37 32.30 -2.23
N ASP A 17 2.44 32.11 -3.55
CA ASP A 17 2.30 33.20 -4.54
C ASP A 17 0.95 33.92 -4.40
N SER A 18 -0.12 33.18 -4.09
CA SER A 18 -1.44 33.78 -3.84
C SER A 18 -1.47 34.59 -2.53
N GLN A 19 -0.76 34.14 -1.49
CA GLN A 19 -0.65 34.85 -0.22
C GLN A 19 0.17 36.14 -0.38
N ILE A 20 1.31 36.06 -1.08
CA ILE A 20 2.16 37.21 -1.39
C ILE A 20 1.33 38.27 -2.12
N ARG A 21 0.64 37.91 -3.22
CA ARG A 21 -0.23 38.86 -3.95
C ARG A 21 -1.30 39.49 -3.07
N ALA A 22 -1.89 38.73 -2.15
CA ALA A 22 -2.89 39.27 -1.23
C ALA A 22 -2.29 40.25 -0.21
N LEU A 23 -1.06 40.00 0.26
CA LEU A 23 -0.35 40.89 1.16
C LEU A 23 0.19 42.13 0.43
N GLU A 24 0.65 42.01 -0.82
CA GLU A 24 1.05 43.13 -1.66
C GLU A 24 -0.12 44.10 -1.88
N GLU A 25 -1.31 43.57 -2.21
CA GLU A 25 -2.52 44.39 -2.32
C GLU A 25 -2.82 45.11 -1.00
N ARG A 26 -2.72 44.41 0.13
CA ARG A 26 -2.91 45.00 1.46
C ARG A 26 -1.85 46.07 1.76
N ARG A 27 -0.60 45.85 1.36
CA ARG A 27 0.50 46.83 1.50
C ARG A 27 0.16 48.10 0.73
N HIS A 28 -0.26 47.98 -0.52
CA HIS A 28 -0.65 49.12 -1.36
C HIS A 28 -1.83 49.90 -0.80
N ILE A 29 -2.83 49.22 -0.23
CA ILE A 29 -3.95 49.88 0.46
C ILE A 29 -3.43 50.68 1.67
N LEU A 30 -2.57 50.09 2.51
CA LEU A 30 -2.00 50.77 3.68
C LEU A 30 -1.09 51.95 3.30
N GLU A 31 -0.31 51.82 2.22
CA GLU A 31 0.48 52.91 1.63
C GLU A 31 -0.44 54.05 1.17
N GLY A 32 -1.56 53.72 0.51
CA GLY A 32 -2.58 54.68 0.11
C GLY A 32 -3.24 55.40 1.29
N ASP A 33 -3.60 54.66 2.34
CA ASP A 33 -4.17 55.21 3.58
C ASP A 33 -3.18 56.16 4.27
N LEU A 34 -1.90 55.79 4.33
CA LEU A 34 -0.83 56.62 4.89
C LEU A 34 -0.63 57.93 4.09
N ALA A 35 -0.83 57.91 2.77
CA ALA A 35 -0.74 59.12 1.96
C ALA A 35 -1.87 60.13 2.26
N GLN A 36 -3.02 59.66 2.76
CA GLN A 36 -4.15 60.51 3.15
C GLN A 36 -4.05 61.03 4.60
N VAL A 37 -3.29 60.33 5.45
CA VAL A 37 -3.13 60.69 6.86
C VAL A 37 -1.90 61.55 7.04
N THR A 38 -2.08 62.79 7.49
CA THR A 38 -0.96 63.68 7.82
C THR A 38 -0.15 63.11 8.99
N PRO A 39 1.20 63.07 8.88
CA PRO A 39 2.08 62.60 9.96
C PRO A 39 1.97 63.46 11.23
N TRP A 40 1.71 64.76 11.05
CA TRP A 40 1.70 65.76 12.12
C TRP A 40 0.29 65.98 12.66
N ARG A 41 0.17 66.19 13.97
CA ARG A 41 -1.10 66.62 14.58
C ARG A 41 -1.34 68.10 14.22
N PRO A 42 -2.50 68.47 13.65
CA PRO A 42 -2.77 69.86 13.32
C PRO A 42 -2.71 70.73 14.58
N MET A 43 -1.78 71.69 14.59
CA MET A 43 -1.63 72.62 15.70
C MET A 43 -2.52 73.83 15.45
N VAL A 44 -3.35 74.16 16.44
CA VAL A 44 -4.18 75.37 16.39
C VAL A 44 -3.32 76.54 16.85
N SER A 45 -3.16 77.54 15.98
CA SER A 45 -2.48 78.79 16.31
C SER A 45 -3.22 79.57 17.41
N SER A 46 -2.53 80.47 18.12
CA SER A 46 -3.15 81.40 19.08
C SER A 46 -4.23 82.30 18.47
N SER A 47 -4.30 82.41 17.15
CA SER A 47 -5.34 83.10 16.37
C SER A 47 -6.60 82.24 16.11
N GLY A 48 -6.64 80.98 16.53
CA GLY A 48 -7.74 80.05 16.27
C GLY A 48 -7.72 79.40 14.88
N GLU A 49 -6.67 79.65 14.09
CA GLU A 49 -6.49 79.05 12.77
C GLU A 49 -5.77 77.69 12.88
N THR A 50 -6.38 76.64 12.32
CA THR A 50 -5.79 75.30 12.26
C THR A 50 -4.69 75.28 11.21
N VAL A 51 -3.43 75.20 11.62
CA VAL A 51 -2.32 75.13 10.67
C VAL A 51 -1.92 73.66 10.48
N LEU A 52 -2.18 73.14 9.28
CA LEU A 52 -1.96 71.74 8.91
C LEU A 52 -0.50 71.43 8.54
N ASP A 53 0.32 72.45 8.29
CA ASP A 53 1.66 72.32 7.71
C ASP A 53 2.70 73.11 8.54
N PRO A 54 3.77 72.47 9.06
CA PRO A 54 4.89 73.14 9.73
C PRO A 54 5.51 74.27 8.90
N VAL A 55 5.56 74.13 7.57
CA VAL A 55 6.11 75.16 6.67
C VAL A 55 5.16 76.37 6.57
N ALA A 56 3.85 76.14 6.53
CA ALA A 56 2.85 77.20 6.61
C ALA A 56 2.89 77.94 7.96
N LEU A 57 3.07 77.21 9.07
CA LEU A 57 3.23 77.79 10.40
C LEU A 57 4.50 78.63 10.52
N LEU A 58 5.61 78.14 9.94
CA LEU A 58 6.85 78.88 9.89
C LEU A 58 6.69 80.20 9.10
N ARG A 59 5.98 80.18 7.96
CA ARG A 59 5.69 81.40 7.19
C ARG A 59 4.84 82.40 7.99
N SER A 60 3.81 81.94 8.70
CA SER A 60 2.98 82.82 9.52
C SER A 60 3.73 83.40 10.71
N LYS A 61 4.60 82.62 11.36
CA LYS A 61 5.46 83.11 12.46
C LYS A 61 6.51 84.11 11.98
N ARG A 62 7.10 83.90 10.79
CA ARG A 62 8.02 84.86 10.18
C ARG A 62 7.33 86.19 9.83
N SER A 63 6.10 86.16 9.32
CA SER A 63 5.36 87.41 9.04
C SER A 63 4.99 88.15 10.33
N GLU A 64 4.60 87.44 11.39
CA GLU A 64 4.36 88.00 12.73
C GLU A 64 5.64 88.67 13.29
N PHE A 65 6.80 88.04 13.12
CA PHE A 65 8.09 88.58 13.52
C PHE A 65 8.44 89.87 12.76
N ILE A 66 8.19 89.94 11.46
CA ILE A 66 8.42 91.17 10.66
C ILE A 66 7.51 92.31 11.15
N ALA A 67 6.23 92.02 11.39
CA ALA A 67 5.29 93.02 11.90
C ALA A 67 5.68 93.52 13.31
N MET A 68 6.18 92.63 14.17
CA MET A 68 6.56 92.95 15.54
C MET A 68 7.92 93.69 15.60
N SER A 69 8.89 93.29 14.78
CA SER A 69 10.20 93.96 14.69
C SER A 69 10.13 95.38 14.10
N ALA A 70 9.07 95.71 13.35
CA ALA A 70 8.79 97.08 12.90
C ALA A 70 8.35 98.01 14.04
N ARG A 71 7.85 97.46 15.16
CA ARG A 71 7.29 98.22 16.29
C ARG A 71 8.11 98.12 17.57
N TYR A 72 8.84 97.02 17.76
CA TYR A 72 9.60 96.71 18.97
C TYR A 72 11.08 96.52 18.66
N THR A 73 11.94 96.88 19.61
CA THR A 73 13.38 96.67 19.51
C THR A 73 13.76 95.19 19.69
N ALA A 74 14.95 94.81 19.21
CA ALA A 74 15.45 93.43 19.24
C ALA A 74 15.57 92.81 20.66
N VAL A 75 15.48 93.62 21.71
CA VAL A 75 15.56 93.20 23.12
C VAL A 75 14.18 92.92 23.72
N HIS A 76 13.09 93.25 23.02
CA HIS A 76 11.73 93.05 23.52
C HIS A 76 11.44 91.55 23.75
N PRO A 77 10.85 91.15 24.90
CA PRO A 77 10.65 89.75 25.24
C PRO A 77 9.87 88.97 24.18
N ASP A 78 8.87 89.60 23.55
CA ASP A 78 8.08 88.95 22.49
C ASP A 78 8.88 88.72 21.20
N VAL A 79 9.76 89.65 20.81
CA VAL A 79 10.62 89.50 19.62
C VAL A 79 11.64 88.39 19.87
N VAL A 80 12.18 88.28 21.08
CA VAL A 80 13.08 87.20 21.48
C VAL A 80 12.35 85.85 21.51
N ARG A 81 11.10 85.81 21.99
CA ARG A 81 10.25 84.62 21.98
C ARG A 81 9.96 84.15 20.55
N LEU A 82 9.47 85.03 19.67
CA LEU A 82 9.20 84.69 18.27
C LEU A 82 10.45 84.20 17.54
N ARG A 83 11.61 84.81 17.78
CA ARG A 83 12.88 84.37 17.17
C ARG A 83 13.25 82.94 17.60
N ARG A 84 13.02 82.58 18.87
CA ARG A 84 13.25 81.21 19.35
C ARG A 84 12.26 80.22 18.74
N GLU A 85 10.99 80.60 18.63
CA GLU A 85 9.95 79.78 17.99
C GLU A 85 10.27 79.54 16.51
N ILE A 86 10.68 80.57 15.77
CA ILE A 86 11.10 80.46 14.37
C ILE A 86 12.32 79.55 14.23
N ALA A 87 13.35 79.71 15.07
CA ALA A 87 14.54 78.87 15.03
C ALA A 87 14.23 77.39 15.32
N ALA A 88 13.31 77.11 16.25
CA ALA A 88 12.86 75.75 16.54
C ALA A 88 12.08 75.15 15.36
N LEU A 89 11.20 75.92 14.72
CA LEU A 89 10.44 75.49 13.55
C LEU A 89 11.33 75.30 12.31
N GLU A 90 12.34 76.14 12.12
CA GLU A 90 13.34 75.98 11.05
C GLU A 90 14.17 74.70 11.22
N ALA A 91 14.58 74.40 12.45
CA ALA A 91 15.27 73.15 12.75
C ALA A 91 14.38 71.92 12.47
N ALA A 92 13.10 71.98 12.89
CA ALA A 92 12.13 70.91 12.64
C ALA A 92 11.82 70.70 11.15
N ALA A 93 11.73 71.78 10.36
CA ALA A 93 11.52 71.71 8.92
C ALA A 93 12.73 71.11 8.18
N ALA A 94 13.95 71.49 8.57
CA ALA A 94 15.18 70.94 7.97
C ALA A 94 15.36 69.44 8.26
N SER A 95 14.97 68.97 9.46
CA SER A 95 14.96 67.54 9.78
C SER A 95 13.91 66.76 8.97
N ALA A 96 12.71 67.33 8.76
CA ALA A 96 11.65 66.69 7.97
C ALA A 96 12.02 66.52 6.48
N GLU A 97 12.75 67.50 5.91
CA GLU A 97 13.27 67.43 4.54
C GLU A 97 14.39 66.37 4.40
N THR A 98 15.23 66.22 5.44
CA THR A 98 16.32 65.23 5.45
C THR A 98 15.80 63.80 5.58
N GLU A 99 14.74 63.57 6.36
CA GLU A 99 14.09 62.25 6.52
C GLU A 99 13.25 61.85 5.30
N SER A 100 12.67 62.81 4.57
CA SER A 100 11.92 62.54 3.34
C SER A 100 12.81 62.10 2.16
N GLY A 101 14.11 62.38 2.20
CA GLY A 101 15.09 62.04 1.16
C GLY A 101 15.76 60.67 1.32
N LEU A 102 15.63 60.03 2.49
CA LEU A 102 16.25 58.74 2.80
C LEU A 102 15.14 57.72 3.06
N GLY A 103 14.75 57.00 2.01
CA GLY A 103 13.75 55.94 2.11
C GLY A 103 14.11 54.93 3.19
N GLY A 104 13.23 54.81 4.19
CA GLY A 104 13.22 53.71 5.14
C GLY A 104 13.97 53.97 6.45
N VAL A 105 13.21 53.87 7.55
CA VAL A 105 13.66 53.73 8.95
C VAL A 105 14.08 55.04 9.65
N GLY A 106 13.18 56.03 9.68
CA GLY A 106 13.20 57.10 10.68
C GLY A 106 12.59 56.64 12.01
N LEU A 107 13.44 56.33 12.99
CA LEU A 107 13.11 56.23 14.41
C LEU A 107 13.17 57.65 15.01
N GLY A 108 12.00 58.23 15.25
CA GLY A 108 11.81 59.25 16.29
C GLY A 108 12.18 60.69 15.93
N LEU A 109 11.40 61.32 15.04
CA LEU A 109 10.95 62.72 15.21
C LEU A 109 9.45 62.80 14.86
N ASP A 110 8.68 62.14 15.73
CA ASP A 110 7.32 62.43 16.17
C ASP A 110 6.27 62.80 15.12
N ALA A 111 5.85 61.77 14.37
CA ALA A 111 4.48 61.70 13.89
C ALA A 111 3.52 61.63 15.10
N ASP A 112 3.16 62.79 15.65
CA ASP A 112 2.27 62.96 16.82
C ASP A 112 0.81 62.52 16.56
N ASN A 113 0.53 62.00 15.37
CA ASN A 113 -0.76 61.44 15.03
C ASN A 113 -0.81 59.93 15.35
N PRO A 114 -1.56 59.48 16.39
CA PRO A 114 -1.65 58.06 16.74
C PRO A 114 -2.22 57.19 15.61
N ALA A 115 -3.05 57.75 14.72
CA ALA A 115 -3.55 57.03 13.55
C ALA A 115 -2.43 56.73 12.54
N TYR A 116 -1.51 57.67 12.33
CA TYR A 116 -0.37 57.48 11.42
C TYR A 116 0.60 56.42 11.96
N VAL A 117 0.94 56.48 13.25
CA VAL A 117 1.85 55.51 13.88
C VAL A 117 1.28 54.09 13.82
N THR A 118 -0.01 53.92 14.09
CA THR A 118 -0.65 52.59 14.03
C THR A 118 -0.70 52.04 12.61
N LEU A 119 -0.96 52.88 11.59
CA LEU A 119 -0.90 52.47 10.19
C LEU A 119 0.52 52.10 9.75
N ARG A 120 1.52 52.89 10.12
CA ARG A 120 2.93 52.59 9.82
C ARG A 120 3.40 51.29 10.47
N ALA A 121 2.98 51.03 11.71
CA ALA A 121 3.28 49.76 12.39
C ALA A 121 2.62 48.55 11.69
N ARG A 122 1.38 48.71 11.20
CA ARG A 122 0.70 47.67 10.40
C ARG A 122 1.40 47.43 9.07
N LEU A 123 1.85 48.49 8.39
CA LEU A 123 2.61 48.39 7.15
C LEU A 123 3.90 47.61 7.37
N ALA A 124 4.69 47.98 8.39
CA ALA A 124 5.93 47.29 8.73
C ALA A 124 5.71 45.80 9.08
N ALA A 125 4.58 45.45 9.70
CA ALA A 125 4.23 44.06 9.96
C ALA A 125 3.95 43.29 8.66
N VAL A 126 3.21 43.89 7.72
CA VAL A 126 2.95 43.30 6.39
C VAL A 126 4.24 43.15 5.58
N ASP A 127 5.14 44.14 5.63
CA ASP A 127 6.43 44.09 4.93
C ASP A 127 7.32 42.97 5.45
N GLY A 128 7.34 42.76 6.77
CA GLY A 128 8.04 41.64 7.39
C GLY A 128 7.46 40.29 6.98
N GLU A 129 6.13 40.17 6.92
CA GLU A 129 5.44 38.96 6.46
C GLU A 129 5.74 38.67 4.98
N LEU A 130 5.67 39.69 4.10
CA LEU A 130 6.05 39.59 2.69
C LEU A 130 7.49 39.09 2.53
N SER A 131 8.44 39.71 3.23
CA SER A 131 9.85 39.32 3.17
C SER A 131 10.04 37.84 3.57
N SER A 132 9.36 37.39 4.63
CA SER A 132 9.44 35.99 5.07
C SER A 132 8.83 35.00 4.08
N LEU A 133 7.73 35.38 3.40
CA LEU A 133 7.09 34.54 2.39
C LEU A 133 7.90 34.51 1.10
N ASP A 134 8.54 35.61 0.71
CA ASP A 134 9.44 35.66 -0.44
C ASP A 134 10.67 34.76 -0.23
N GLU A 135 11.30 34.80 0.94
CA GLU A 135 12.38 33.86 1.29
C GLU A 135 11.90 32.40 1.22
N TYR A 136 10.71 32.13 1.75
CA TYR A 136 10.14 30.79 1.70
C TYR A 136 9.81 30.35 0.26
N ARG A 137 9.33 31.27 -0.57
CA ARG A 137 9.06 31.06 -1.99
C ARG A 137 10.34 30.70 -2.73
N GLU A 138 11.42 31.44 -2.53
CA GLU A 138 12.73 31.15 -3.15
C GLU A 138 13.22 29.75 -2.78
N HIS A 139 13.09 29.37 -1.50
CA HIS A 139 13.43 28.02 -1.05
C HIS A 139 12.57 26.93 -1.72
N LEU A 140 11.27 27.15 -1.92
CA LEU A 140 10.42 26.21 -2.65
C LEU A 140 10.81 26.09 -4.13
N VAL A 141 11.13 27.21 -4.79
CA VAL A 141 11.61 27.22 -6.18
C VAL A 141 12.91 26.43 -6.32
N ALA A 142 13.87 26.61 -5.40
CA ALA A 142 15.11 25.85 -5.39
C ALA A 142 14.88 24.34 -5.22
N ARG A 143 13.93 23.94 -4.36
CA ARG A 143 13.56 22.53 -4.19
C ARG A 143 12.89 21.94 -5.44
N LEU A 144 12.07 22.73 -6.11
CA LEU A 144 11.41 22.32 -7.35
C LEU A 144 12.45 22.01 -8.44
N ALA A 145 13.44 22.90 -8.61
CA ALA A 145 14.55 22.70 -9.53
C ALA A 145 15.38 21.44 -9.21
N ASP A 146 15.59 21.12 -7.93
CA ASP A 146 16.25 19.87 -7.53
C ASP A 146 15.44 18.63 -7.92
N TYR A 147 14.13 18.65 -7.67
CA TYR A 147 13.25 17.53 -8.03
C TYR A 147 13.15 17.33 -9.54
N GLU A 148 13.03 18.39 -10.32
CA GLU A 148 13.09 18.34 -11.78
C GLU A 148 14.38 17.69 -12.27
N ARG A 149 15.53 18.15 -11.75
CA ARG A 149 16.84 17.58 -12.08
C ARG A 149 16.88 16.08 -11.80
N ARG A 150 16.44 15.65 -10.63
CA ARG A 150 16.44 14.22 -10.23
C ARG A 150 15.47 13.36 -11.04
N ILE A 151 14.37 13.94 -11.52
CA ILE A 151 13.44 13.23 -12.42
C ILE A 151 14.07 13.05 -13.80
N ILE A 152 14.78 14.06 -14.31
CA ILE A 152 15.46 14.01 -15.60
C ILE A 152 16.68 13.07 -15.56
N GLU A 153 17.48 13.14 -14.50
CA GLU A 153 18.72 12.36 -14.33
C GLU A 153 18.49 10.92 -13.85
N GLY A 154 17.37 10.66 -13.16
CA GLY A 154 17.05 9.34 -12.60
C GLY A 154 17.18 8.18 -13.60
N PRO A 155 16.61 8.28 -14.82
CA PRO A 155 16.72 7.23 -15.83
C PRO A 155 18.14 6.96 -16.35
N SER A 156 19.02 7.97 -16.41
CA SER A 156 20.43 7.74 -16.79
C SER A 156 21.19 7.02 -15.68
N VAL A 157 21.03 7.47 -14.43
CA VAL A 157 21.71 6.86 -13.28
C VAL A 157 21.29 5.40 -13.10
N GLU A 158 20.01 5.09 -13.28
CA GLU A 158 19.52 3.70 -13.23
C GLU A 158 20.13 2.84 -14.33
N ARG A 159 20.23 3.35 -15.56
CA ARG A 159 20.85 2.62 -16.67
C ARG A 159 22.33 2.34 -16.39
N ASP A 160 23.06 3.33 -15.89
CA ASP A 160 24.49 3.20 -15.57
C ASP A 160 24.70 2.21 -14.42
N TYR A 161 23.86 2.26 -13.39
CA TYR A 161 23.87 1.30 -12.28
C TYR A 161 23.61 -0.13 -12.74
N LEU A 162 22.61 -0.34 -13.61
CA LEU A 162 22.31 -1.66 -14.16
C LEU A 162 23.45 -2.18 -15.05
N ALA A 163 24.09 -1.30 -15.84
CA ALA A 163 25.26 -1.65 -16.63
C ALA A 163 26.42 -2.10 -15.72
N LEU A 164 26.74 -1.30 -14.69
CA LEU A 164 27.78 -1.60 -13.73
C LEU A 164 27.52 -2.91 -12.97
N THR A 165 26.27 -3.18 -12.61
CA THR A 165 25.88 -4.42 -11.93
C THR A 165 26.14 -5.64 -12.82
N ARG A 166 25.77 -5.58 -14.11
CA ARG A 166 26.04 -6.67 -15.06
C ARG A 166 27.53 -6.89 -15.26
N GLU A 167 28.32 -5.80 -15.34
CA GLU A 167 29.78 -5.87 -15.45
C GLU A 167 30.41 -6.50 -14.21
N TYR A 168 29.96 -6.11 -13.01
CA TYR A 168 30.39 -6.68 -11.74
C TYR A 168 30.10 -8.19 -11.67
N GLU A 169 28.89 -8.61 -12.07
CA GLU A 169 28.54 -10.03 -12.12
C GLU A 169 29.39 -10.80 -13.13
N ALA A 170 29.65 -10.22 -14.31
CA ALA A 170 30.51 -10.84 -15.32
C ALA A 170 31.95 -10.98 -14.82
N ALA A 171 32.49 -9.95 -14.18
CA ALA A 171 33.82 -9.99 -13.57
C ALA A 171 33.90 -11.05 -12.46
N THR A 172 32.86 -11.15 -11.63
CA THR A 172 32.79 -12.14 -10.55
C THR A 172 32.72 -13.57 -11.11
N ARG A 173 31.89 -13.80 -12.14
CA ARG A 173 31.81 -15.11 -12.81
C ARG A 173 33.16 -15.50 -13.41
N ARG A 174 33.82 -14.56 -14.09
CA ARG A 174 35.14 -14.80 -14.69
C ARG A 174 36.22 -15.05 -13.67
N TYR A 175 36.20 -14.35 -12.54
CA TYR A 175 37.10 -14.61 -11.42
C TYR A 175 36.92 -16.03 -10.88
N ARG A 176 35.67 -16.48 -10.67
CA ARG A 176 35.37 -17.85 -10.21
C ARG A 176 35.85 -18.89 -11.21
N GLU A 177 35.54 -18.72 -12.49
CA GLU A 177 35.99 -19.63 -13.55
C GLU A 177 37.51 -19.75 -13.62
N ILE A 178 38.24 -18.64 -13.51
CA ILE A 178 39.71 -18.64 -13.44
C ILE A 178 40.21 -19.33 -12.17
N SER A 179 39.54 -19.10 -11.03
CA SER A 179 39.87 -19.75 -9.76
C SER A 179 39.69 -21.26 -9.85
N ASP A 180 38.57 -21.73 -10.39
CA ASP A 180 38.23 -23.15 -10.55
C ASP A 180 39.19 -23.82 -11.54
N THR A 181 39.45 -23.16 -12.68
CA THR A 181 40.44 -23.64 -13.66
C THR A 181 41.84 -23.74 -13.05
N ARG A 182 42.22 -22.79 -12.17
CA ARG A 182 43.50 -22.84 -11.45
C ARG A 182 43.56 -23.97 -10.44
N SER A 183 42.49 -24.23 -9.67
CA SER A 183 42.46 -25.37 -8.75
C SER A 183 42.55 -26.70 -9.50
N ASP A 184 41.84 -26.84 -10.61
CA ASP A 184 41.87 -28.04 -11.45
C ASP A 184 43.27 -28.27 -12.05
N ALA A 185 43.90 -27.22 -12.58
CA ALA A 185 45.26 -27.29 -13.10
C ALA A 185 46.26 -27.70 -12.01
N ARG A 186 46.09 -27.21 -10.77
CA ARG A 186 46.93 -27.59 -9.62
C ARG A 186 46.74 -29.06 -9.24
N VAL A 187 45.50 -29.55 -9.24
CA VAL A 187 45.21 -30.98 -8.99
C VAL A 187 45.87 -31.85 -10.07
N ARG A 188 45.73 -31.48 -11.35
CA ARG A 188 46.39 -32.18 -12.47
C ARG A 188 47.92 -32.21 -12.34
N LEU A 189 48.54 -31.08 -12.03
CA LEU A 189 49.99 -31.00 -11.81
C LEU A 189 50.44 -31.91 -10.67
N ASN A 190 49.70 -31.96 -9.56
CA ASN A 190 50.02 -32.85 -8.43
C ASN A 190 49.89 -34.34 -8.81
N LEU A 191 48.95 -34.68 -9.68
CA LEU A 191 48.80 -36.04 -10.21
C LEU A 191 49.95 -36.41 -11.18
N GLU A 192 50.39 -35.47 -12.03
CA GLU A 192 51.53 -35.65 -12.94
C GLU A 192 52.88 -35.73 -12.20
N ALA A 193 53.04 -34.94 -11.12
CA ALA A 193 54.24 -34.94 -10.28
C ALA A 193 54.42 -36.21 -9.44
N GLY A 194 53.58 -37.23 -9.64
CA GLY A 194 53.71 -38.54 -9.00
C GLY A 194 53.11 -38.64 -7.59
N HIS A 195 52.48 -37.59 -7.07
CA HIS A 195 51.78 -37.64 -5.77
C HIS A 195 50.34 -38.21 -5.87
N ALA A 196 50.10 -39.09 -6.85
CA ALA A 196 48.82 -39.76 -7.11
C ALA A 196 48.63 -41.04 -6.27
N GLU A 197 49.29 -41.17 -5.12
CA GLU A 197 49.57 -42.51 -4.58
C GLU A 197 48.39 -43.26 -3.95
N HIS A 198 47.24 -42.67 -3.61
CA HIS A 198 46.13 -43.46 -3.07
C HIS A 198 44.75 -42.91 -3.47
N PHE A 199 44.24 -43.30 -4.65
CA PHE A 199 42.79 -43.32 -4.89
C PHE A 199 42.19 -44.47 -4.06
N SER A 200 41.91 -44.23 -2.78
CA SER A 200 41.05 -45.15 -2.03
C SER A 200 39.61 -44.97 -2.50
N MET A 201 38.97 -46.04 -2.94
CA MET A 201 37.54 -46.08 -3.23
C MET A 201 36.77 -45.83 -1.93
N ILE A 202 36.21 -44.62 -1.77
CA ILE A 202 35.41 -44.25 -0.61
C ILE A 202 33.98 -44.69 -0.90
N ASP A 203 33.64 -45.84 -0.32
CA ASP A 203 32.31 -46.41 -0.12
C ASP A 203 31.71 -47.30 -1.24
N PRO A 204 31.62 -48.63 -1.03
CA PRO A 204 30.88 -49.52 -1.92
C PRO A 204 29.35 -49.34 -1.79
N PRO A 205 28.57 -49.62 -2.84
CA PRO A 205 27.11 -49.49 -2.79
C PRO A 205 26.49 -50.44 -1.76
N LEU A 206 25.72 -49.89 -0.82
CA LEU A 206 24.96 -50.66 0.16
C LEU A 206 23.83 -51.43 -0.53
N VAL A 207 23.80 -52.75 -0.36
CA VAL A 207 22.69 -53.59 -0.78
C VAL A 207 21.51 -53.42 0.19
N PRO A 208 20.26 -53.29 -0.30
CA PRO A 208 19.10 -53.10 0.56
C PRO A 208 18.83 -54.36 1.40
N GLU A 209 18.66 -54.20 2.71
CA GLU A 209 18.46 -55.30 3.67
C GLU A 209 17.04 -55.88 3.62
N GLU A 210 16.06 -55.15 3.06
CA GLU A 210 14.67 -55.59 2.94
C GLU A 210 14.26 -55.83 1.48
N PRO A 211 13.48 -56.89 1.18
CA PRO A 211 13.02 -57.17 -0.16
C PRO A 211 12.04 -56.10 -0.65
N ILE A 212 12.42 -55.37 -1.69
CA ILE A 212 11.63 -54.27 -2.28
C ILE A 212 10.34 -54.79 -2.94
N ARG A 213 10.29 -56.05 -3.41
CA ARG A 213 9.11 -56.70 -4.03
C ARG A 213 9.19 -58.24 -3.96
N PRO A 214 8.06 -58.99 -4.02
CA PRO A 214 6.69 -58.64 -3.66
C PRO A 214 6.35 -58.97 -2.20
N ASN A 215 5.28 -58.37 -1.66
CA ASN A 215 4.80 -58.59 -0.29
C ASN A 215 4.39 -60.05 -0.07
N ARG A 216 5.28 -60.85 0.52
CA ARG A 216 5.11 -62.29 0.71
C ARG A 216 3.86 -62.62 1.56
N SER A 217 3.52 -61.77 2.53
CA SER A 217 2.31 -61.89 3.35
C SER A 217 1.02 -61.72 2.56
N LEU A 218 0.97 -60.76 1.63
CA LEU A 218 -0.19 -60.51 0.77
C LEU A 218 -0.48 -61.70 -0.15
N ILE A 219 0.57 -62.28 -0.74
CA ILE A 219 0.46 -63.46 -1.62
C ILE A 219 -0.06 -64.66 -0.83
N ALA A 220 0.46 -64.88 0.38
CA ALA A 220 0.00 -65.98 1.24
C ALA A 220 -1.49 -65.84 1.62
N MET A 221 -1.93 -64.63 1.98
CA MET A 221 -3.33 -64.36 2.33
C MET A 221 -4.27 -64.57 1.15
N LEU A 222 -3.89 -64.10 -0.05
CA LEU A 222 -4.67 -64.31 -1.27
C LEU A 222 -4.77 -65.80 -1.64
N GLY A 223 -3.66 -66.55 -1.54
CA GLY A 223 -3.66 -67.99 -1.80
C GLY A 223 -4.62 -68.74 -0.87
N LEU A 224 -4.64 -68.40 0.42
CA LEU A 224 -5.54 -68.99 1.41
C LEU A 224 -7.01 -68.65 1.10
N MET A 225 -7.29 -67.40 0.73
CA MET A 225 -8.64 -66.98 0.32
C MET A 225 -9.14 -67.74 -0.92
N PHE A 226 -8.31 -67.89 -1.95
CA PHE A 226 -8.68 -68.64 -3.15
C PHE A 226 -8.87 -70.13 -2.89
N SER A 227 -8.05 -70.73 -2.02
CA SER A 227 -8.22 -72.11 -1.57
C SER A 227 -9.57 -72.33 -0.90
N LEU A 228 -9.97 -71.45 0.01
CA LEU A 228 -11.23 -71.57 0.75
C LEU A 228 -12.44 -71.37 -0.16
N ALA A 229 -12.38 -70.35 -1.01
CA ALA A 229 -13.43 -70.06 -2.00
C ALA A 229 -13.59 -71.21 -3.01
N GLY A 230 -12.48 -71.78 -3.49
CA GLY A 230 -12.48 -72.93 -4.38
C GLY A 230 -13.07 -74.19 -3.74
N GLY A 231 -12.73 -74.47 -2.48
CA GLY A 231 -13.27 -75.61 -1.74
C GLY A 231 -14.79 -75.51 -1.52
N LEU A 232 -15.28 -74.35 -1.09
CA LEU A 232 -16.72 -74.09 -0.96
C LEU A 232 -17.44 -74.15 -2.30
N GLY A 233 -16.87 -73.56 -3.35
CA GLY A 233 -17.42 -73.61 -4.69
C GLY A 233 -17.57 -75.04 -5.21
N ALA A 234 -16.53 -75.87 -5.03
CA ALA A 234 -16.58 -77.28 -5.42
C ALA A 234 -17.68 -78.05 -4.67
N ALA A 235 -17.81 -77.84 -3.35
CA ALA A 235 -18.85 -78.49 -2.55
C ALA A 235 -20.26 -78.14 -3.06
N VAL A 236 -20.53 -76.86 -3.34
CA VAL A 236 -21.83 -76.41 -3.88
C VAL A 236 -22.09 -77.00 -5.27
N THR A 237 -21.09 -77.09 -6.14
CA THR A 237 -21.26 -77.70 -7.46
C THR A 237 -21.58 -79.19 -7.37
N VAL A 238 -20.89 -79.94 -6.50
CA VAL A 238 -21.16 -81.36 -6.29
C VAL A 238 -22.59 -81.57 -5.74
N GLU A 239 -23.01 -80.74 -4.79
CA GLU A 239 -24.37 -80.83 -4.23
C GLU A 239 -25.45 -80.44 -5.26
N ALA A 240 -25.20 -79.43 -6.10
CA ALA A 240 -26.11 -79.03 -7.17
C ALA A 240 -26.25 -80.10 -8.26
N LEU A 241 -25.16 -80.82 -8.59
CA LEU A 241 -25.21 -81.98 -9.48
C LEU A 241 -25.94 -83.17 -8.84
N SER A 242 -25.74 -83.42 -7.54
CA SER A 242 -26.41 -84.50 -6.81
C SER A 242 -27.92 -84.30 -6.71
N LYS A 243 -28.38 -83.07 -6.41
CA LYS A 243 -29.83 -82.75 -6.33
C LYS A 243 -30.56 -82.83 -7.68
N ARG A 244 -29.83 -82.90 -8.81
CA ARG A 244 -30.42 -83.09 -10.15
C ARG A 244 -30.58 -84.57 -10.53
N ALA A 245 -29.94 -85.48 -9.80
CA ALA A 245 -29.99 -86.91 -10.07
C ALA A 245 -31.07 -87.67 -9.26
N GLU A 246 -31.88 -86.98 -8.43
CA GLU A 246 -32.81 -87.65 -7.51
C GLU A 246 -34.26 -87.15 -7.67
N THR A 247 -35.04 -87.80 -8.56
CA THR A 247 -36.50 -88.15 -8.51
C THR A 247 -37.13 -88.31 -9.93
N PRO A 248 -38.10 -89.23 -10.20
CA PRO A 248 -38.64 -90.37 -9.42
C PRO A 248 -38.72 -91.72 -10.21
N GLU A 249 -38.20 -92.83 -9.66
CA GLU A 249 -38.51 -94.21 -10.11
C GLU A 249 -39.61 -94.85 -9.21
N GLY A 250 -40.70 -94.11 -8.97
CA GLY A 250 -41.72 -94.47 -7.99
C GLY A 250 -43.14 -94.63 -8.52
N GLU A 251 -43.39 -94.47 -9.82
CA GLU A 251 -44.77 -94.51 -10.36
C GLU A 251 -45.14 -95.85 -11.03
N GLU A 252 -44.18 -96.73 -11.34
CA GLU A 252 -44.50 -98.04 -11.97
C GLU A 252 -45.07 -99.08 -10.98
N THR A 253 -44.96 -98.86 -9.67
CA THR A 253 -45.44 -99.81 -8.67
C THR A 253 -46.95 -99.75 -8.44
N GLU A 254 -47.63 -98.66 -8.79
CA GLU A 254 -49.10 -98.56 -8.66
C GLU A 254 -49.84 -99.26 -9.81
N GLU A 255 -49.30 -99.27 -11.03
CA GLU A 255 -49.91 -99.96 -12.17
C GLU A 255 -49.78 -101.49 -12.07
N ALA A 256 -48.69 -101.98 -11.46
CA ALA A 256 -48.45 -103.40 -11.21
C ALA A 256 -49.42 -103.98 -10.15
N GLU A 257 -49.77 -103.23 -9.10
CA GLU A 257 -50.79 -103.68 -8.14
C GLU A 257 -52.20 -103.69 -8.72
N GLN A 258 -52.53 -102.76 -9.62
CA GLN A 258 -53.85 -102.68 -10.26
C GLN A 258 -54.09 -103.85 -11.24
N THR A 259 -53.10 -104.20 -12.06
CA THR A 259 -53.18 -105.34 -12.99
C THR A 259 -53.24 -106.70 -12.25
N ILE A 260 -52.53 -106.85 -11.13
CA ILE A 260 -52.59 -108.07 -10.30
C ILE A 260 -53.95 -108.20 -9.59
N ALA A 261 -54.60 -107.09 -9.21
CA ALA A 261 -55.94 -107.10 -8.64
C ALA A 261 -57.04 -107.46 -9.67
N GLU A 262 -56.84 -107.09 -10.94
CA GLU A 262 -57.77 -107.39 -12.03
C GLU A 262 -57.69 -108.85 -12.49
N LEU A 263 -56.46 -109.40 -12.62
CA LEU A 263 -56.24 -110.83 -12.92
C LEU A 263 -56.79 -111.76 -11.81
N ARG A 264 -56.71 -111.35 -10.53
CA ARG A 264 -57.33 -112.10 -9.43
C ARG A 264 -58.87 -112.13 -9.51
N ARG A 265 -59.51 -111.09 -10.06
CA ARG A 265 -60.97 -111.07 -10.28
C ARG A 265 -61.38 -112.00 -11.43
N GLU A 266 -60.63 -112.02 -12.51
CA GLU A 266 -60.96 -112.83 -13.69
C GLU A 266 -60.79 -114.34 -13.43
N ILE A 267 -59.77 -114.72 -12.65
CA ILE A 267 -59.56 -116.11 -12.21
C ILE A 267 -60.64 -116.56 -11.19
N ALA A 268 -61.18 -115.64 -10.37
CA ALA A 268 -62.27 -115.96 -9.44
C ALA A 268 -63.63 -116.14 -10.15
N VAL A 269 -63.86 -115.47 -11.28
CA VAL A 269 -65.10 -115.59 -12.08
C VAL A 269 -65.15 -116.89 -12.90
N LEU A 270 -63.99 -117.47 -13.27
CA LEU A 270 -63.93 -118.79 -13.92
C LEU A 270 -63.99 -119.99 -12.96
N LYS A 271 -63.81 -119.77 -11.64
CA LYS A 271 -63.80 -120.85 -10.63
C LYS A 271 -65.07 -120.99 -9.81
N GLY A 272 -66.14 -120.26 -10.14
CA GLY A 272 -67.49 -120.58 -9.68
C GLY A 272 -67.65 -120.64 -8.16
N ASP A 273 -67.31 -119.57 -7.45
CA ASP A 273 -67.76 -119.33 -6.08
C ASP A 273 -67.96 -117.82 -5.88
N ALA A 274 -69.21 -117.38 -5.82
CA ALA A 274 -69.56 -115.98 -5.61
C ALA A 274 -70.41 -115.81 -4.34
N GLN A 275 -69.92 -115.01 -3.38
CA GLN A 275 -70.73 -114.18 -2.48
C GLN A 275 -69.95 -112.90 -2.08
N PRO A 276 -70.65 -111.79 -1.76
CA PRO A 276 -70.13 -110.42 -1.90
C PRO A 276 -69.59 -109.82 -0.60
N LEU A 277 -68.79 -108.74 -0.67
CA LEU A 277 -69.02 -107.46 0.06
C LEU A 277 -67.88 -106.40 -0.07
N ARG A 278 -68.34 -105.16 -0.35
CA ARG A 278 -67.87 -103.77 -0.06
C ARG A 278 -66.42 -103.44 0.34
N ARG A 279 -65.90 -102.36 -0.26
CA ARG A 279 -64.88 -101.43 0.29
C ARG A 279 -65.38 -99.97 0.22
N PRO A 280 -64.81 -99.05 1.04
CA PRO A 280 -64.80 -97.64 0.69
C PRO A 280 -63.42 -96.95 0.82
N ALA A 281 -63.28 -95.88 0.03
CA ALA A 281 -62.68 -94.56 0.34
C ALA A 281 -61.15 -94.32 0.42
N GLY A 282 -60.76 -93.17 -0.16
CA GLY A 282 -59.59 -92.34 0.19
C GLY A 282 -58.92 -91.69 -1.04
N ALA A 283 -59.13 -90.41 -1.40
CA ALA A 283 -58.62 -89.14 -0.84
C ALA A 283 -57.13 -88.87 -1.19
N LYS A 284 -56.84 -88.04 -2.22
CA LYS A 284 -56.60 -86.57 -2.25
C LYS A 284 -55.31 -86.05 -1.58
N SER A 285 -54.46 -85.44 -2.42
CA SER A 285 -53.16 -84.80 -2.22
C SER A 285 -53.21 -83.25 -2.10
N ARG A 286 -52.18 -82.64 -1.48
CA ARG A 286 -51.71 -81.23 -1.61
C ARG A 286 -50.23 -81.20 -1.15
N GLN A 287 -49.18 -80.87 -1.93
CA GLN A 287 -48.73 -79.58 -2.53
C GLN A 287 -48.79 -78.37 -1.59
N ARG A 288 -47.82 -77.43 -1.52
CA ARG A 288 -46.46 -77.26 -2.08
C ARG A 288 -45.93 -75.92 -1.50
N GLY A 289 -44.65 -75.83 -1.17
CA GLY A 289 -43.79 -74.67 -1.46
C GLY A 289 -43.99 -73.39 -0.62
N GLN A 290 -43.10 -72.40 -0.65
CA GLN A 290 -41.79 -72.22 -1.28
C GLN A 290 -41.25 -70.84 -0.83
N ARG A 291 -39.91 -70.69 -0.80
CA ARG A 291 -39.12 -69.43 -0.95
C ARG A 291 -39.20 -68.44 0.23
N ALA A 292 -38.20 -67.60 0.49
CA ALA A 292 -36.99 -67.19 -0.23
C ALA A 292 -35.86 -66.94 0.78
#